data_AF-A0A836U5X2-F1
#
_entry.id   AF-A0A836U5X2-F1
#
_cell.length_a   1.000
_cell.length_b   1.000
_cell.length_c   1.000
_cell.angle_alpha   90.00
_cell.angle_beta   90.00
_cell.angle_gamma   90.00
#
_symmetry.space_group_name_H-M   'P 1'
#
loop_
_entity.id
_entity.type
_entity.pdbx_description
1 polymer ?
#
loop_
_entity_poly.entity_id
_entity_poly.type
_entity_poly.pdbx_seq_one_letter_code
_entity_poly.pdbx_strand_id
1 'polypeptide(L)' 'MSSLQVKNVSEKLHDRIRQRAAAEGFSLSDFALRSVERELSRVDWLDRLRRRSPLGNQGGGIG' A
#
# COMPACT_ATOMS: atom_id res chain seq x y z
N MET A 1 -19.93 -2.09 -9.49
CA MET A 1 -19.09 -0.93 -9.13
C MET A 1 -19.33 -0.64 -7.66
N SER A 2 -18.32 -0.77 -6.81
CA SER A 2 -18.41 -0.34 -5.41
C SER A 2 -17.89 1.09 -5.30
N SER A 3 -18.53 1.90 -4.47
CA SER A 3 -18.05 3.25 -4.12
C SER A 3 -17.46 3.22 -2.71
N LEU A 4 -16.32 3.87 -2.53
CA LEU A 4 -15.71 4.09 -1.23
C LEU A 4 -15.74 5.60 -0.96
N GLN A 5 -16.47 6.00 0.07
CA GLN A 5 -16.50 7.40 0.50
C GLN A 5 -15.63 7.57 1.74
N VAL A 6 -14.60 8.42 1.64
CA VAL A 6 -13.76 8.80 2.77
C VAL A 6 -14.29 10.11 3.34
N LYS A 7 -14.61 10.10 4.64
CA LYS A 7 -15.06 11.30 5.38
C LYS A 7 -13.91 11.86 6.21
N ASN A 8 -14.05 13.12 6.65
CA ASN A 8 -13.08 13.80 7.51
C ASN A 8 -11.67 13.95 6.89
N VAL A 9 -11.59 14.06 5.56
CA VAL A 9 -10.34 14.43 4.89
C VAL A 9 -10.09 15.91 5.16
N SER A 10 -8.94 16.24 5.75
CA SER A 10 -8.59 17.65 5.92
C SER A 10 -8.36 18.32 4.57
N GLU A 11 -8.73 19.59 4.45
CA GLU A 11 -8.52 20.39 3.22
C GLU A 11 -7.07 20.31 2.74
N LYS A 12 -6.12 20.41 3.69
CA LYS A 12 -4.69 20.28 3.40
C LYS A 12 -4.33 18.93 2.77
N LEU A 13 -4.92 17.83 3.23
CA LEU A 13 -4.67 16.51 2.65
C LEU A 13 -5.32 16.41 1.27
N HIS A 14 -6.56 16.88 1.13
CA HIS A 14 -7.27 16.90 -0.14
C HIS A 14 -6.48 17.67 -1.22
N ASP A 15 -5.97 18.86 -0.88
CA ASP A 15 -5.18 19.68 -1.80
C ASP A 15 -3.87 19.01 -2.21
N ARG A 16 -3.18 18.37 -1.28
CA ARG A 16 -1.95 17.63 -1.59
C ARG A 16 -2.20 16.46 -2.54
N ILE A 17 -3.29 15.72 -2.33
CA ILE A 17 -3.69 14.62 -3.21
C ILE A 17 -4.01 15.18 -4.61
N ARG A 18 -4.76 16.28 -4.68
CA ARG A 18 -5.14 16.93 -5.94
C ARG A 18 -3.93 17.41 -6.73
N GLN A 19 -3.00 18.11 -6.08
CA GLN A 19 -1.77 18.60 -6.71
C GLN A 19 -0.94 17.45 -7.26
N ARG A 20 -0.82 16.35 -6.49
CA ARG A 20 -0.05 15.19 -6.90
C ARG A 20 -0.70 14.44 -8.06
N ALA A 21 -2.02 14.26 -8.02
CA ALA A 21 -2.79 13.67 -9.12
C ALA A 21 -2.61 14.48 -10.42
N ALA A 22 -2.72 15.81 -10.34
CA ALA A 22 -2.52 16.70 -11.49
C ALA A 22 -1.09 16.61 -12.05
N ALA A 23 -0.07 16.57 -11.19
CA ALA A 23 1.32 16.43 -11.60
C ALA A 23 1.62 15.10 -12.31
N GLU A 24 0.86 14.05 -12.00
CA GLU A 24 0.99 12.73 -12.63
C GLU A 24 0.00 12.50 -13.78
N GLY A 25 -0.84 13.48 -14.12
CA GLY A 25 -1.82 13.39 -15.20
C GLY A 25 -3.01 12.47 -14.89
N PHE A 26 -3.31 12.23 -13.62
CA PHE A 26 -4.41 11.37 -13.17
C PHE A 26 -5.55 12.18 -12.56
N SER A 27 -6.76 11.61 -12.59
CA SER A 27 -7.85 12.13 -11.75
C SER A 27 -7.55 11.88 -10.26
N LEU A 28 -8.21 12.64 -9.38
CA LEU A 28 -8.08 12.46 -7.92
C LEU A 28 -8.41 11.02 -7.51
N SER A 29 -9.49 10.46 -8.07
CA SER A 29 -9.98 9.11 -7.80
C SER A 29 -8.98 8.05 -8.26
N ASP A 30 -8.44 8.19 -9.47
CA ASP A 30 -7.44 7.26 -10.01
C ASP A 30 -6.17 7.27 -9.16
N PHE A 31 -5.70 8.47 -8.79
CA PHE A 31 -4.53 8.62 -7.94
C PHE A 31 -4.75 8.00 -6.55
N ALA A 32 -5.94 8.19 -5.97
CA ALA A 32 -6.30 7.60 -4.68
C ALA A 32 -6.32 6.07 -4.74
N LEU A 33 -7.00 5.49 -5.74
CA LEU A 33 -7.08 4.04 -5.93
C LEU A 33 -5.71 3.41 -6.13
N ARG A 34 -4.89 3.96 -7.04
CA ARG A 34 -3.52 3.49 -7.28
C ARG A 34 -2.64 3.58 -6.04
N SER A 35 -2.85 4.61 -5.20
CA SER A 35 -2.12 4.76 -3.96
C SER A 35 -2.50 3.70 -2.93
N VAL A 36 -3.79 3.34 -2.84
CA VAL A 36 -4.27 2.24 -1.99
C VAL A 36 -3.72 0.90 -2.48
N GLU A 37 -3.79 0.61 -3.78
CA GLU A 37 -3.25 -0.63 -4.37
C GLU A 37 -1.74 -0.79 -4.12
N ARG A 38 -0.97 0.30 -4.29
CA ARG A 38 0.47 0.32 -4.02
C ARG A 38 0.76 0.01 -2.54
N GLU A 39 -0.02 0.59 -1.64
CA GLU A 39 0.16 0.39 -0.21
C GLU A 39 -0.19 -1.04 0.22
N LEU A 40 -1.29 -1.61 -0.30
CA LEU A 40 -1.65 -3.01 -0.06
C LEU A 40 -0.57 -3.96 -0.58
N SER A 41 -0.06 -3.71 -1.79
CA SER A 41 1.03 -4.51 -2.36
C SER A 41 2.29 -4.49 -1.49
N ARG A 42 2.60 -3.34 -0.88
CA ARG A 42 3.72 -3.17 0.04
C ARG A 42 3.50 -3.95 1.34
N VAL A 43 2.32 -3.85 1.94
CA VAL A 43 1.96 -4.60 3.15
C VAL A 43 2.02 -6.10 2.90
N ASP A 44 1.41 -6.58 1.81
CA ASP A 44 1.43 -7.99 1.42
C ASP A 44 2.85 -8.52 1.23
N TRP A 45 3.73 -7.71 0.62
CA TRP A 45 5.12 -8.08 0.45
C TRP A 45 5.85 -8.19 1.80
N LEU A 46 5.65 -7.24 2.72
CA LEU A 46 6.21 -7.29 4.06
C LEU A 46 5.72 -8.52 4.83
N ASP A 47 4.43 -8.85 4.73
CA ASP A 47 3.87 -10.02 5.40
C ASP A 47 4.39 -11.32 4.80
N ARG A 48 4.61 -11.38 3.48
CA ARG A 48 5.30 -12.52 2.84
C ARG A 48 6.75 -12.66 3.30
N LEU A 49 7.43 -11.56 3.61
CA LEU A 49 8.77 -11.62 4.19
C LEU A 49 8.74 -12.12 5.64
N ARG A 50 7.82 -11.62 6.47
CA ARG A 50 7.66 -12.07 7.86
C ARG A 50 7.33 -13.56 7.96
N ARG A 51 6.51 -14.08 7.05
CA ARG A 51 6.18 -15.51 6.97
C ARG A 51 7.34 -16.38 6.51
N ARG A 52 8.28 -15.83 5.76
CA ARG A 52 9.57 -16.47 5.47
C ARG A 52 10.49 -16.23 6.65
N SER A 53 10.35 -17.05 7.68
CA SER A 53 11.34 -17.11 8.77
C SER A 53 12.73 -17.15 8.14
N PRO A 54 13.66 -16.23 8.50
CA PRO A 54 14.96 -16.18 7.89
C PRO A 54 15.72 -17.44 8.31
N LEU A 55 15.78 -18.39 7.38
CA LEU A 55 16.47 -19.67 7.45
C LEU A 55 15.87 -20.62 8.51
N GLY A 56 15.39 -21.77 8.02
CA GLY A 56 15.14 -22.91 8.86
C GLY A 56 16.41 -23.19 9.68
N ASN A 57 16.24 -23.22 11.00
CA ASN A 57 17.16 -23.88 11.90
C ASN A 57 17.09 -25.39 11.60
N GLN A 58 17.64 -25.79 10.46
CA GLN A 58 18.09 -27.14 10.18
C GLN A 58 19.38 -27.31 10.98
N GLY A 59 19.25 -27.26 12.30
CA GLY A 59 20.28 -27.73 13.22
C GLY A 59 20.47 -29.21 12.93
N GLY A 60 21.66 -29.53 12.44
CA GLY A 60 21.96 -30.80 11.79
C GLY A 60 21.67 -32.01 12.66
N GLY A 61 21.36 -33.11 11.97
CA GLY A 61 21.59 -34.42 12.55
C GLY A 61 23.05 -34.54 12.97
N ILE A 62 23.25 -35.03 14.18
CA ILE A 62 24.39 -35.89 14.49
C ILE A 62 23.77 -37.24 14.85
N GLY A 63 24.19 -38.26 14.12
CA GLY A 63 23.94 -39.65 14.47
C GLY A 63 24.77 -40.09 15.67
#